data_AF-A0A7X8BLP9-F1
#
_entry.id   AF-A0A7X8BLP9-F1
#
_cell.length_a   1.000
_cell.length_b   1.000
_cell.length_c   1.000
_cell.angle_alpha   90.00
_cell.angle_beta   90.00
_cell.angle_gamma   90.00
#
_symmetry.space_group_name_H-M   'P 1'
#
loop_
_entity.id
_entity.type
_entity.pdbx_description
1 polymer ?
#
loop_
_entity_poly.entity_id
_entity_poly.type
_entity_poly.pdbx_seq_one_letter_code
_entity_poly.pdbx_strand_id
1 'polypeptide(L)'
;MFLRKRGLCSLILLFINVSCTKVMLDNDFHRNLKEREEVIRMVKNGEFEIKAKLNIIQLPERYRHISRGGGVIMVEKYEDGIGVFFFTFRGILDNFSGFIYRDDNACPDSTDFSGDFKQVERICEGWFWAASY
;
A
#
# COMPACT_ATOMS: atom_id res chain seq x y z
N MET A 1 -29.50 -1.93 39.09
CA MET A 1 -28.11 -1.53 38.78
C MET A 1 -27.68 -2.21 37.48
N PHE A 2 -28.07 -1.66 36.32
CA PHE A 2 -27.80 -2.19 34.98
C PHE A 2 -26.92 -1.18 34.23
N LEU A 3 -25.63 -1.19 34.51
CA LEU A 3 -24.67 -0.23 33.96
C LEU A 3 -23.32 -0.92 33.71
N ARG A 4 -23.28 -1.96 32.83
CA ARG A 4 -22.01 -2.46 32.27
C ARG A 4 -22.15 -3.51 31.15
N LYS A 5 -22.87 -3.24 30.06
CA LYS A 5 -22.78 -4.12 28.86
C LYS A 5 -22.58 -3.39 27.53
N ARG A 6 -22.88 -2.08 27.44
CA ARG A 6 -22.76 -1.31 26.18
C ARG A 6 -21.31 -1.02 25.77
N GLY A 7 -20.42 -0.73 26.72
CA GLY A 7 -18.99 -0.47 26.41
C GLY A 7 -18.20 -1.72 26.02
N LEU A 8 -18.53 -2.89 26.59
CA LEU A 8 -17.78 -4.13 26.35
C LEU A 8 -18.02 -4.68 24.94
N CYS A 9 -19.27 -4.71 24.46
CA CYS A 9 -19.56 -5.08 23.07
C CYS A 9 -18.93 -4.10 22.07
N SER A 10 -18.95 -2.81 22.37
CA SER A 10 -18.35 -1.79 21.49
C SER A 10 -16.83 -1.92 21.42
N LEU A 11 -16.15 -2.20 22.55
CA LEU A 11 -14.72 -2.51 22.56
C LEU A 11 -14.43 -3.81 21.81
N ILE A 12 -15.17 -4.89 22.06
CA ILE A 12 -14.98 -6.19 21.39
C ILE A 12 -15.11 -6.06 19.87
N LEU A 13 -16.12 -5.34 19.39
CA LEU A 13 -16.27 -5.07 17.95
C LEU A 13 -15.10 -4.27 17.39
N LEU A 14 -14.61 -3.26 18.10
CA LEU A 14 -13.44 -2.47 17.67
C LEU A 14 -12.17 -3.34 17.57
N PHE A 15 -11.90 -4.17 18.59
CA PHE A 15 -10.74 -5.06 18.63
C PHE A 15 -10.77 -6.14 17.54
N ILE A 16 -11.94 -6.71 17.24
CA ILE A 16 -12.11 -7.71 16.17
C ILE A 16 -11.86 -7.09 14.80
N ASN A 17 -12.38 -5.88 14.54
CA ASN A 17 -12.20 -5.20 13.25
C ASN A 17 -10.71 -4.86 12.98
N VAL A 18 -10.00 -4.30 13.96
CA VAL A 18 -8.57 -3.93 13.78
C VAL A 18 -7.69 -5.16 13.55
N SER A 19 -7.91 -6.23 14.32
CA SER A 19 -7.10 -7.46 14.20
C SER A 19 -7.33 -8.18 12.87
N CYS A 20 -8.59 -8.26 12.42
CA CYS A 20 -8.94 -8.88 11.15
C CYS A 20 -8.31 -8.14 9.96
N THR A 21 -8.35 -6.81 9.95
CA THR A 21 -7.74 -5.99 8.89
C THR A 21 -6.24 -6.25 8.78
N LYS A 22 -5.51 -6.36 9.89
CA LYS A 22 -4.08 -6.67 9.87
C LYS A 22 -3.79 -8.06 9.29
N VAL A 23 -4.55 -9.08 9.69
CA VAL A 23 -4.39 -10.44 9.12
C VAL A 23 -4.71 -10.47 7.63
N MET A 24 -5.73 -9.74 7.19
CA MET A 24 -6.08 -9.65 5.77
C MET A 24 -4.96 -8.97 4.96
N LEU A 25 -4.40 -7.87 5.46
CA LEU A 25 -3.29 -7.17 4.82
C LEU A 25 -2.02 -8.03 4.77
N ASP A 26 -1.69 -8.71 5.86
CA ASP A 26 -0.55 -9.62 5.92
C ASP A 26 -0.68 -10.76 4.90
N ASN A 27 -1.85 -11.37 4.83
CA ASN A 27 -2.12 -12.43 3.87
C ASN A 27 -2.11 -11.90 2.42
N ASP A 28 -2.65 -10.69 2.16
CA ASP A 28 -2.58 -10.06 0.83
C ASP A 28 -1.14 -9.73 0.43
N PHE A 29 -0.31 -9.27 1.38
CA PHE A 29 1.10 -9.01 1.16
C PHE A 29 1.80 -10.28 0.68
N HIS A 30 1.75 -11.35 1.47
CA HIS A 30 2.47 -12.59 1.21
C HIS A 30 1.98 -13.33 -0.04
N ARG A 31 0.67 -13.35 -0.31
CA ARG A 31 0.13 -14.05 -1.49
C ARG A 31 0.56 -13.41 -2.81
N ASN A 32 0.66 -12.08 -2.84
CA ASN A 32 0.93 -11.33 -4.07
C ASN A 32 2.39 -10.84 -4.16
N LEU A 33 3.25 -11.14 -3.18
CA LEU A 33 4.62 -10.63 -3.10
C LEU A 33 5.42 -10.90 -4.38
N LYS A 34 5.44 -12.15 -4.86
CA LYS A 34 6.20 -12.55 -6.05
C LYS A 34 5.80 -11.78 -7.31
N GLU A 35 4.51 -11.54 -7.49
CA GLU A 35 4.02 -10.77 -8.64
C GLU A 35 4.35 -9.29 -8.52
N ARG A 36 4.31 -8.73 -7.30
CA ARG A 36 4.75 -7.35 -7.06
C ARG A 36 6.24 -7.19 -7.34
N GLU A 37 7.07 -8.14 -6.93
CA GLU A 37 8.50 -8.17 -7.24
C GLU A 37 8.74 -8.28 -8.76
N GLU A 38 7.96 -9.10 -9.47
CA GLU A 38 8.02 -9.17 -10.94
C GLU A 38 7.67 -7.82 -11.57
N VAL A 39 6.62 -7.15 -11.11
CA VAL A 39 6.24 -5.81 -11.57
C VAL A 39 7.33 -4.77 -11.26
N ILE A 40 7.92 -4.79 -10.08
CA ILE A 40 9.04 -3.90 -9.72
C ILE A 40 10.21 -4.10 -10.69
N ARG A 41 10.57 -5.36 -10.99
CA ARG A 41 11.62 -5.67 -11.98
C ARG A 41 11.28 -5.10 -13.36
N MET A 42 10.04 -5.27 -13.81
CA MET A 42 9.58 -4.71 -15.08
C MET A 42 9.62 -3.18 -15.10
N VAL A 43 9.27 -2.51 -13.99
CA VAL A 43 9.40 -1.05 -13.84
C VAL A 43 10.86 -0.62 -13.96
N LYS A 44 11.79 -1.29 -13.26
CA LYS A 44 13.24 -1.01 -13.33
C LYS A 44 13.79 -1.18 -14.74
N ASN A 45 13.29 -2.16 -15.48
CA ASN A 45 13.68 -2.44 -16.86
C ASN A 45 13.05 -1.49 -17.88
N GLY A 46 12.13 -0.60 -17.48
CA GLY A 46 11.44 0.31 -18.40
C GLY A 46 10.40 -0.38 -19.28
N GLU A 47 9.84 -1.52 -18.85
CA GLU A 47 8.88 -2.31 -19.63
C GLU A 47 7.45 -1.69 -19.65
N PHE A 48 7.24 -0.58 -18.93
CA PHE A 48 5.94 0.12 -18.85
C PHE A 48 6.01 1.54 -19.42
N GLU A 49 4.96 1.95 -20.11
CA GLU A 49 4.74 3.35 -20.49
C GLU A 49 4.26 4.17 -19.27
N ILE A 50 5.08 5.11 -18.82
CA ILE A 50 4.75 6.00 -17.70
C ILE A 50 3.92 7.17 -18.24
N LYS A 51 2.71 7.37 -17.70
CA LYS A 51 1.92 8.57 -18.03
C LYS A 51 2.53 9.79 -17.33
N ALA A 52 3.06 10.70 -18.16
CA ALA A 52 3.99 11.76 -17.80
C ALA A 52 3.59 12.74 -16.67
N LYS A 53 2.35 12.77 -16.20
CA LYS A 53 1.89 13.82 -15.26
C LYS A 53 1.89 13.41 -13.78
N LEU A 54 1.90 12.11 -13.47
CA LEU A 54 1.75 11.62 -12.08
C LEU A 54 2.63 10.40 -11.75
N ASN A 55 3.54 10.01 -12.66
CA ASN A 55 4.28 8.74 -12.58
C ASN A 55 3.40 7.51 -12.26
N ILE A 56 2.20 7.52 -12.82
CA ILE A 56 1.21 6.46 -12.65
C ILE A 56 1.35 5.45 -13.79
N ILE A 57 1.35 4.16 -13.43
CA ILE A 57 1.35 3.05 -14.37
C ILE A 57 0.04 2.27 -14.21
N GLN A 58 -0.65 2.04 -15.33
CA GLN A 58 -1.77 1.09 -15.40
C GLN A 58 -1.18 -0.30 -15.64
N LEU A 59 -1.42 -1.22 -14.71
CA LEU A 59 -0.94 -2.60 -14.85
C LEU A 59 -1.75 -3.35 -15.93
N PRO A 60 -1.09 -4.27 -16.65
CA PRO A 60 -1.77 -5.19 -17.56
C PRO A 60 -2.68 -6.13 -16.77
N GLU A 61 -3.66 -6.73 -17.45
CA GLU A 61 -4.76 -7.49 -16.83
C GLU A 61 -4.27 -8.51 -15.80
N ARG A 62 -3.21 -9.27 -16.13
CA ARG A 62 -2.64 -10.31 -15.23
C ARG A 62 -2.26 -9.79 -13.85
N TYR A 63 -1.82 -8.53 -13.73
CA TYR A 63 -1.38 -7.95 -12.46
C TYR A 63 -2.36 -6.97 -11.83
N ARG A 64 -3.51 -6.68 -12.47
CA ARG A 64 -4.43 -5.67 -11.92
C ARG A 64 -4.90 -5.98 -10.50
N HIS A 65 -4.89 -7.24 -10.11
CA HIS A 65 -5.37 -7.68 -8.80
C HIS A 65 -4.41 -7.35 -7.64
N ILE A 66 -3.12 -7.09 -7.92
CA ILE A 66 -2.11 -6.84 -6.86
C ILE A 66 -2.11 -5.40 -6.35
N SER A 67 -2.87 -4.51 -6.99
CA SER A 67 -3.08 -3.11 -6.61
C SER A 67 -4.53 -2.68 -6.80
N ARG A 68 -5.17 -2.19 -5.74
CA ARG A 68 -6.57 -1.74 -5.74
C ARG A 68 -6.75 -0.43 -6.52
N GLY A 69 -8.00 -0.09 -6.81
CA GLY A 69 -8.33 1.11 -7.58
C GLY A 69 -8.08 0.96 -9.09
N GLY A 70 -8.33 -0.23 -9.64
CA GLY A 70 -8.25 -0.50 -11.08
C GLY A 70 -6.92 -1.09 -11.57
N GLY A 71 -6.06 -1.58 -10.67
CA GLY A 71 -4.76 -2.13 -11.07
C GLY A 71 -3.75 -1.05 -11.44
N VAL A 72 -3.74 0.04 -10.67
CA VAL A 72 -2.87 1.19 -10.90
C VAL A 72 -1.78 1.21 -9.85
N ILE A 73 -0.55 1.57 -10.21
CA ILE A 73 0.55 1.79 -9.27
C ILE A 73 1.13 3.19 -9.46
N MET A 74 1.80 3.70 -8.43
CA MET A 74 2.64 4.90 -8.54
C MET A 74 4.10 4.49 -8.49
N VAL A 75 4.94 5.21 -9.24
CA VAL A 75 6.38 5.00 -9.27
C VAL A 75 7.07 6.31 -8.99
N GLU A 76 8.13 6.29 -8.19
CA GLU A 76 9.00 7.44 -8.01
C GLU A 76 10.44 7.05 -8.26
N LYS A 77 11.22 8.01 -8.75
CA LYS A 77 12.66 7.87 -8.94
C LYS A 77 13.35 8.72 -7.88
N TYR A 78 14.30 8.12 -7.20
CA TYR A 78 15.17 8.79 -6.23
C TYR A 78 16.60 8.78 -6.78
N GLU A 79 17.52 9.45 -6.09
CA GLU A 79 18.93 9.46 -6.49
C GLU A 79 19.51 8.03 -6.55
N ASP A 80 19.18 7.19 -5.57
CA ASP A 80 19.75 5.85 -5.39
C ASP A 80 18.78 4.69 -5.69
N GLY A 81 17.73 4.92 -6.49
CA GLY A 81 16.84 3.83 -6.93
C GLY A 81 15.42 4.27 -7.24
N ILE A 82 14.48 3.33 -7.11
CA ILE A 82 13.06 3.61 -7.32
C ILE A 82 12.20 3.30 -6.09
N GLY A 83 11.02 3.90 -6.08
CA GLY A 83 9.92 3.54 -5.21
C GLY A 83 8.73 3.08 -6.03
N VAL A 84 8.00 2.10 -5.50
CA VAL A 84 6.75 1.64 -6.13
C VAL A 84 5.67 1.51 -5.08
N PHE A 85 4.50 2.09 -5.35
CA PHE A 85 3.34 2.06 -4.47
C PHE A 85 2.19 1.27 -5.09
N PHE A 86 1.83 0.16 -4.44
CA PHE A 86 0.68 -0.68 -4.70
C PHE A 86 -0.46 -0.36 -3.71
N PHE A 87 -1.61 0.08 -4.21
CA PHE A 87 -2.76 0.42 -3.37
C PHE A 87 -3.39 -0.83 -2.74
N THR A 88 -3.67 -0.80 -1.43
CA THR A 88 -4.56 -1.75 -0.75
C THR A 88 -5.95 -1.15 -0.52
N PHE A 89 -6.06 0.17 -0.56
CA PHE A 89 -7.32 0.90 -0.50
C PHE A 89 -7.20 2.23 -1.23
N ARG A 90 -8.26 2.63 -1.93
CA ARG A 90 -8.36 3.94 -2.58
C ARG A 90 -9.76 4.49 -2.37
N GLY A 91 -9.85 5.51 -1.54
CA GLY A 91 -11.08 6.23 -1.19
C GLY A 91 -11.47 7.27 -2.24
N ILE A 92 -12.58 7.95 -1.96
CA ILE A 92 -13.18 8.96 -2.85
C ILE A 92 -12.56 10.36 -2.63
N LEU A 93 -12.16 10.67 -1.40
CA LEU A 93 -11.79 12.02 -0.94
C LEU A 93 -10.28 12.23 -0.68
N ASP A 94 -9.42 11.33 -1.17
CA ASP A 94 -7.94 11.29 -1.00
C ASP A 94 -7.40 10.34 0.09
N ASN A 95 -8.28 9.61 0.78
CA ASN A 95 -7.86 8.58 1.72
C ASN A 95 -7.35 7.35 0.95
N PHE A 96 -6.14 6.90 1.21
CA PHE A 96 -5.57 5.72 0.57
C PHE A 96 -4.65 4.98 1.52
N SER A 97 -4.37 3.72 1.18
CA SER A 97 -3.31 2.96 1.81
C SER A 97 -2.71 1.95 0.84
N GLY A 98 -1.55 1.40 1.21
CA GLY A 98 -1.03 0.20 0.61
C GLY A 98 0.46 0.01 0.78
N PHE A 99 1.02 -0.84 -0.07
CA PHE A 99 2.38 -1.33 0.06
C PHE A 99 3.33 -0.47 -0.76
N ILE A 100 4.37 0.01 -0.09
CA ILE A 100 5.46 0.75 -0.69
C ILE A 100 6.69 -0.14 -0.71
N TYR A 101 7.30 -0.23 -1.89
CA TYR A 101 8.65 -0.75 -2.07
C TYR A 101 9.63 0.40 -2.24
N ARG A 102 10.80 0.30 -1.61
CA ARG A 102 11.92 1.25 -1.68
C ARG A 102 13.22 0.48 -1.89
N ASP A 103 13.95 0.80 -2.95
CA ASP A 103 15.26 0.18 -3.24
C ASP A 103 16.30 0.42 -2.14
N ASP A 104 16.33 1.64 -1.62
CA ASP A 104 17.27 2.08 -0.59
C ASP A 104 16.81 1.73 0.84
N ASN A 105 15.68 1.02 0.97
CA ASN A 105 15.11 0.61 2.25
C ASN A 105 14.78 1.78 3.20
N ALA A 106 14.76 3.02 2.69
CA ALA A 106 14.42 4.21 3.44
C ALA A 106 12.94 4.20 3.85
N CYS A 107 12.64 4.70 5.06
CA CYS A 107 11.26 4.81 5.51
C CYS A 107 10.55 5.89 4.68
N PRO A 108 9.40 5.60 4.05
CA PRO A 108 8.66 6.60 3.32
C PRO A 108 8.20 7.76 4.20
N ASP A 109 8.21 8.97 3.64
CA ASP A 109 7.74 10.20 4.29
C ASP A 109 6.67 10.93 3.48
N SER A 110 6.21 12.09 3.96
CA SER A 110 5.13 12.87 3.33
C SER A 110 5.46 13.47 1.97
N THR A 111 6.73 13.40 1.54
CA THR A 111 7.16 13.83 0.21
C THR A 111 7.10 12.70 -0.82
N ASP A 112 7.08 11.44 -0.37
CA ASP A 112 6.96 10.28 -1.24
C ASP A 112 5.52 10.14 -1.77
N PHE A 113 5.42 9.80 -3.05
CA PHE A 113 4.20 9.58 -3.82
C PHE A 113 3.19 10.72 -3.75
N SER A 114 3.65 11.94 -3.45
CA SER A 114 2.79 13.09 -3.12
C SER A 114 1.73 12.75 -2.06
N GLY A 115 2.06 11.82 -1.15
CA GLY A 115 1.12 11.25 -0.20
C GLY A 115 1.29 11.83 1.20
N ASP A 116 0.20 12.29 1.79
CA ASP A 116 0.18 12.72 3.20
C ASP A 116 0.03 11.50 4.13
N PHE A 117 1.06 10.65 4.18
CA PHE A 117 1.02 9.45 5.02
C PHE A 117 0.98 9.81 6.51
N LYS A 118 -0.03 9.31 7.21
CA LYS A 118 -0.22 9.45 8.65
C LYS A 118 0.28 8.25 9.44
N GLN A 119 0.42 7.12 8.76
CA GLN A 119 0.94 5.89 9.34
C GLN A 119 1.82 5.20 8.32
N VAL A 120 2.99 4.75 8.78
CA VAL A 120 3.93 3.95 8.01
C VAL A 120 4.42 2.83 8.93
N GLU A 121 4.26 1.59 8.49
CA GLU A 121 4.71 0.39 9.19
C GLU A 121 5.68 -0.38 8.28
N ARG A 122 6.88 -0.66 8.79
CA ARG A 122 7.82 -1.54 8.07
C ARG A 122 7.32 -2.98 8.14
N ILE A 123 7.28 -3.66 6.99
CA ILE A 123 6.92 -5.08 6.89
C ILE A 123 8.21 -5.92 6.93
N CYS A 124 9.11 -5.66 5.98
CA CYS A 124 10.42 -6.29 5.89
C CYS A 124 11.41 -5.35 5.17
N GLU A 125 12.57 -5.86 4.78
CA GLU A 125 13.54 -5.10 3.99
C GLU A 125 12.91 -4.63 2.67
N GLY A 126 13.05 -3.34 2.39
CA GLY A 126 12.49 -2.66 1.22
C GLY A 126 10.97 -2.44 1.25
N TRP A 127 10.23 -3.05 2.17
CA TRP A 127 8.76 -3.08 2.14
C TRP A 127 8.11 -2.42 3.35
N PHE A 128 7.14 -1.55 3.05
CA PHE A 128 6.35 -0.81 4.04
C PHE A 128 4.88 -0.87 3.69
N TRP A 129 4.01 -0.74 4.69
CA TRP A 129 2.62 -0.40 4.52
C TRP A 129 2.40 1.03 4.99
N ALA A 130 1.72 1.85 4.21
CA ALA A 130 1.44 3.24 4.55
C ALA A 130 -0.02 3.61 4.30
N ALA A 131 -0.54 4.58 5.07
CA ALA A 131 -1.92 5.07 4.96
C ALA A 131 -1.99 6.59 5.20
N SER A 132 -2.84 7.29 4.43
CA SER A 132 -3.06 8.74 4.52
C SER A 132 -4.20 9.18 5.45
N TYR A 133 -5.06 8.22 5.83
CA TYR A 133 -6.33 8.36 6.54
C TYR A 133 -7.42 9.18 5.89
#